data_AF-A0AAV8V4P0-F1
#
_entry.id   AF-A0AAV8V4P0-F1
#
_cell.length_a   1.000
_cell.length_b   1.000
_cell.length_c   1.000
_cell.angle_alpha   90.00
_cell.angle_beta   90.00
_cell.angle_gamma   90.00
#
_symmetry.space_group_name_H-M   'P 1'
#
loop_
_entity.id
_entity.type
_entity.pdbx_description
1 polymer ?
#
loop_
_entity_poly.entity_id
_entity_poly.type
_entity_poly.pdbx_seq_one_letter_code
_entity_poly.pdbx_strand_id
1 'polypeptide(L)'
;MSSALRNSSDEMPSPSTVTFKGQKIAVNSEPGKWTSMRTILIRSGVSPHNGQSSWFNCRGLGTCGTCAVEVVSGEVLPAKRSYREDMRLKFPPHHNSDKLRLCCQMTPVDCSDIVLKKYSGMWGQNVEEEISD
;
A
#
# COMPACT_ATOMS: atom_id res chain seq x y z
N MET A 1 30.15 -29.36 -30.30
CA MET A 1 30.64 -28.09 -29.70
C MET A 1 29.41 -27.25 -29.40
N SER A 2 29.06 -27.22 -28.12
CA SER A 2 27.89 -26.55 -27.56
C SER A 2 28.14 -25.05 -27.49
N SER A 3 27.22 -24.25 -28.01
CA SER A 3 27.07 -22.85 -27.59
C SER A 3 25.64 -22.42 -27.88
N ALA A 4 24.74 -22.72 -26.93
CA ALA A 4 23.48 -22.01 -26.85
C ALA A 4 23.80 -20.63 -26.28
N LEU A 5 23.83 -19.63 -27.16
CA LEU A 5 23.82 -18.22 -26.79
C LEU A 5 22.53 -17.97 -26.00
N ARG A 6 22.65 -17.87 -24.67
CA ARG A 6 21.55 -17.37 -23.83
C ARG A 6 21.46 -15.88 -24.09
N ASN A 7 20.36 -15.47 -24.69
CA ASN A 7 20.06 -14.06 -24.94
C ASN A 7 19.85 -13.38 -23.58
N SER A 8 20.47 -12.23 -23.36
CA SER A 8 20.41 -11.40 -22.14
C SER A 8 19.06 -10.69 -21.94
N SER A 9 17.97 -11.31 -22.40
CA SER A 9 16.58 -10.82 -22.31
C SER A 9 15.70 -11.67 -21.40
N ASP A 10 16.27 -12.70 -20.74
CA ASP A 10 15.60 -13.57 -19.76
C ASP A 10 15.76 -13.09 -18.31
N GLU A 11 16.16 -11.83 -18.09
CA GLU A 11 16.10 -11.25 -16.76
C GLU A 11 14.62 -10.94 -16.47
N MET A 12 13.92 -11.94 -15.90
CA MET A 12 12.59 -11.74 -15.35
C MET A 12 12.65 -10.47 -14.49
N PRO A 13 11.85 -9.45 -14.78
CA PRO A 13 11.94 -8.22 -14.03
C PRO A 13 11.71 -8.54 -12.56
N SER A 14 12.54 -7.96 -11.69
CA SER A 14 12.49 -8.21 -10.26
C SER A 14 11.05 -8.01 -9.78
N PRO A 15 10.47 -8.97 -9.04
CA PRO A 15 9.09 -8.87 -8.58
C PRO A 15 8.93 -7.61 -7.74
N SER A 16 7.77 -6.95 -7.83
CA SER A 16 7.50 -5.78 -6.98
C SER A 16 7.64 -6.15 -5.51
N THR A 17 8.15 -5.22 -4.70
CA THR A 17 8.25 -5.41 -3.25
C THR A 17 7.61 -4.26 -2.49
N VAL A 18 7.07 -4.56 -1.31
CA VAL A 18 6.47 -3.59 -0.41
C VAL A 18 7.17 -3.69 0.93
N THR A 19 7.81 -2.59 1.35
CA THR A 19 8.36 -2.46 2.69
C THR A 19 7.34 -1.78 3.60
N PHE A 20 6.91 -2.48 4.65
CA PHE A 20 5.91 -1.98 5.58
C PHE A 20 6.17 -2.50 7.00
N LYS A 21 6.16 -1.61 8.01
CA LYS A 21 6.43 -1.95 9.42
C LYS A 21 7.73 -2.78 9.60
N GLY A 22 8.79 -2.39 8.89
CA GLY A 22 10.10 -3.06 8.91
C GLY A 22 10.17 -4.39 8.16
N GLN A 23 9.09 -4.84 7.51
CA GLN A 23 9.06 -6.09 6.76
C GLN A 23 9.08 -5.82 5.25
N LYS A 24 9.96 -6.51 4.52
CA LYS A 24 9.98 -6.49 3.04
C LYS A 24 9.13 -7.66 2.52
N ILE A 25 8.08 -7.33 1.77
CA ILE A 25 7.04 -8.27 1.31
C ILE A 25 7.12 -8.37 -0.21
N ALA A 26 7.30 -9.58 -0.75
CA ALA A 26 7.18 -9.82 -2.18
C ALA A 26 5.72 -9.74 -2.62
N VAL A 27 5.45 -9.02 -3.71
CA VAL A 27 4.11 -8.91 -4.28
C VAL A 27 3.82 -10.15 -5.12
N ASN A 28 3.00 -11.04 -4.58
CA ASN A 28 2.54 -12.25 -5.25
C ASN A 28 1.10 -12.05 -5.77
N SER A 29 0.95 -11.29 -6.85
CA SER A 29 -0.34 -11.08 -7.54
C SER A 29 -0.30 -11.66 -8.95
N GLU A 30 -1.45 -12.21 -9.38
CA GLU A 30 -1.63 -12.63 -10.77
C GLU A 30 -1.50 -11.41 -11.70
N PRO A 31 -0.69 -11.48 -12.77
CA PRO A 31 -0.59 -10.41 -13.76
C PRO A 31 -1.96 -10.01 -14.32
N GLY A 32 -2.20 -8.70 -14.46
CA GLY A 32 -3.47 -8.16 -14.98
C GLY A 32 -4.66 -8.23 -14.03
N LYS A 33 -4.51 -8.81 -12.83
CA LYS A 33 -5.58 -8.87 -11.82
C LYS A 33 -5.34 -7.87 -10.70
N TRP A 34 -6.35 -7.05 -10.45
CA TRP A 34 -6.31 -6.11 -9.33
C TRP A 34 -6.15 -6.84 -7.98
N THR A 35 -5.06 -6.56 -7.29
CA THR A 35 -4.86 -6.98 -5.90
C THR A 35 -4.51 -5.77 -5.06
N SER A 36 -5.46 -5.30 -4.24
CA SER A 36 -5.22 -4.10 -3.43
C SER A 36 -4.02 -4.28 -2.48
N MET A 37 -3.32 -3.19 -2.19
CA MET A 37 -2.24 -3.13 -1.22
C MET A 37 -2.69 -3.68 0.15
N ARG A 38 -3.94 -3.40 0.55
CA ARG A 38 -4.53 -3.99 1.77
C ARG A 38 -4.51 -5.52 1.73
N THR A 39 -4.89 -6.11 0.61
CA THR A 39 -4.94 -7.57 0.45
C THR A 39 -3.53 -8.17 0.47
N ILE A 40 -2.57 -7.51 -0.21
CA ILE A 40 -1.16 -7.92 -0.22
C ILE A 40 -0.62 -7.98 1.21
N LEU A 41 -0.77 -6.90 1.97
CA LEU A 41 -0.28 -6.79 3.35
C LEU A 41 -0.95 -7.82 4.29
N ILE A 42 -2.28 -7.97 4.21
CA ILE A 42 -2.99 -8.94 5.08
C ILE A 42 -2.57 -10.38 4.76
N ARG A 43 -2.39 -10.73 3.49
CA ARG A 43 -1.97 -12.08 3.08
C ARG A 43 -0.53 -12.39 3.50
N SER A 44 0.32 -11.39 3.63
CA SER A 44 1.68 -11.56 4.18
C SER A 44 1.72 -11.51 5.71
N GLY A 45 0.57 -11.42 6.39
CA GLY A 45 0.48 -11.41 7.85
C GLY A 45 0.69 -10.04 8.50
N VAL A 46 0.77 -8.96 7.72
CA VAL A 46 0.99 -7.60 8.24
C VAL A 46 -0.26 -6.75 8.07
N SER A 47 -0.89 -6.36 9.19
CA SER A 47 -2.11 -5.54 9.13
C SER A 47 -1.80 -4.06 8.82
N PRO A 48 -2.46 -3.44 7.82
CA PRO A 48 -2.43 -1.98 7.61
C PRO A 48 -3.31 -1.21 8.62
N HIS A 49 -4.03 -1.94 9.47
CA HIS A 49 -4.92 -1.39 10.49
C HIS A 49 -4.20 -1.31 11.84
N ASN A 50 -4.58 -0.33 12.67
CA ASN A 50 -4.05 -0.16 14.02
C ASN A 50 -5.02 -0.72 15.06
N GLY A 51 -4.50 -1.46 16.04
CA GLY A 51 -5.27 -2.01 17.16
C GLY A 51 -6.57 -2.69 16.72
N GLN A 52 -7.67 -2.30 17.39
CA GLN A 52 -9.01 -2.87 17.18
C GLN A 52 -9.60 -2.62 15.79
N SER A 53 -9.08 -1.64 15.03
CA SER A 53 -9.54 -1.40 13.65
C SER A 53 -9.24 -2.57 12.70
N SER A 54 -8.34 -3.49 13.10
CA SER A 54 -8.12 -4.76 12.39
C SER A 54 -9.36 -5.66 12.36
N TRP A 55 -10.29 -5.49 13.30
CA TRP A 55 -11.52 -6.28 13.40
C TRP A 55 -12.73 -5.55 12.76
N PHE A 56 -12.87 -4.25 13.00
CA PHE A 56 -14.04 -3.46 12.58
C PHE A 56 -13.86 -2.67 11.27
N ASN A 57 -12.91 -3.05 10.41
CA ASN A 57 -12.70 -2.35 9.14
C ASN A 57 -13.76 -2.66 8.08
N CYS A 58 -13.89 -1.77 7.09
CA CYS A 58 -14.82 -1.90 5.97
C CYS A 58 -14.45 -2.97 4.92
N ARG A 59 -13.45 -3.82 5.20
CA ARG A 59 -13.01 -4.92 4.33
C ARG A 59 -12.59 -4.53 2.90
N GLY A 60 -12.38 -3.24 2.64
CA GLY A 60 -11.89 -2.73 1.36
C GLY A 60 -12.85 -1.81 0.60
N LEU A 61 -14.02 -1.49 1.16
CA LEU A 61 -15.02 -0.64 0.52
C LEU A 61 -14.61 0.84 0.36
N GLY A 62 -13.53 1.27 1.03
CA GLY A 62 -13.04 2.65 1.00
C GLY A 62 -13.80 3.61 1.91
N THR A 63 -14.54 3.10 2.91
CA THR A 63 -15.48 3.91 3.71
C THR A 63 -15.09 4.11 5.18
N CYS A 64 -14.20 3.28 5.74
CA CYS A 64 -13.79 3.41 7.15
C CYS A 64 -12.56 4.29 7.37
N GLY A 65 -11.67 4.42 6.36
CA GLY A 65 -10.43 5.19 6.47
C GLY A 65 -9.32 4.56 7.34
N THR A 66 -9.52 3.39 7.96
CA THR A 66 -8.57 2.82 8.95
C THR A 66 -7.32 2.17 8.34
N CYS A 67 -7.35 1.91 7.03
CA CYS A 67 -6.18 1.44 6.26
C CYS A 67 -5.38 2.59 5.63
N ALA A 68 -5.49 3.81 6.17
CA ALA A 68 -4.71 4.95 5.71
C ALA A 68 -3.22 4.73 5.98
N VAL A 69 -2.39 4.95 4.97
CA VAL A 69 -0.92 4.91 5.01
C VAL A 69 -0.38 6.04 4.15
N GLU A 70 0.87 6.42 4.35
CA GLU A 70 1.62 7.22 3.38
C GLU A 70 2.42 6.31 2.46
N VAL A 71 2.48 6.67 1.18
CA VAL A 71 3.44 6.11 0.23
C VAL A 71 4.70 6.97 0.31
N VAL A 72 5.70 6.49 1.03
CA VAL A 72 6.96 7.21 1.28
C VAL A 72 7.82 7.24 0.01
N SER A 73 7.83 6.12 -0.71
CA SER A 73 8.49 6.00 -2.02
C SER A 73 7.84 4.90 -2.86
N GLY A 74 8.13 4.92 -4.15
CA GLY A 74 7.56 4.01 -5.14
C GLY A 74 6.22 4.51 -5.71
N GLU A 75 5.73 3.79 -6.71
CA GLU A 75 4.53 4.18 -7.46
C GLU A 75 3.38 3.20 -7.23
N VAL A 76 2.17 3.74 -7.23
CA VAL A 76 0.94 2.98 -7.04
C VAL A 76 -0.10 3.34 -8.10
N LEU A 77 -0.96 2.39 -8.41
CA LEU A 77 -2.12 2.60 -9.29
C LEU A 77 -3.42 2.54 -8.48
N PRO A 78 -4.40 3.41 -8.75
CA PRO A 78 -4.26 4.64 -9.52
C PRO A 78 -3.33 5.66 -8.82
N ALA A 79 -2.58 6.42 -9.62
CA ALA A 79 -1.63 7.43 -9.11
C ALA A 79 -2.34 8.51 -8.28
N LYS A 80 -3.55 8.91 -8.70
CA LYS A 80 -4.41 9.85 -7.98
C LYS A 80 -5.47 9.09 -7.17
N ARG A 81 -5.94 9.73 -6.09
CA ARG A 81 -7.07 9.23 -5.30
C ARG A 81 -8.33 9.17 -6.15
N SER A 82 -9.14 8.15 -5.92
CA SER A 82 -10.53 8.17 -6.39
C SER A 82 -11.34 9.21 -5.62
N TYR A 83 -12.49 9.62 -6.15
CA TYR A 83 -13.41 10.53 -5.46
C TYR A 83 -13.81 10.02 -4.06
N ARG A 84 -14.09 8.71 -3.95
CA ARG A 84 -14.47 8.09 -2.67
C ARG A 84 -13.31 8.13 -1.66
N GLU A 85 -12.10 7.81 -2.12
CA GLU A 85 -10.90 7.84 -1.29
C GLU A 85 -10.63 9.26 -0.78
N ASP A 86 -10.70 10.25 -1.68
CA ASP A 86 -10.50 11.65 -1.36
C ASP A 86 -11.52 12.17 -0.34
N MET A 87 -12.81 11.94 -0.57
CA MET A 87 -13.87 12.33 0.38
C MET A 87 -13.71 11.68 1.75
N ARG A 88 -13.30 10.41 1.80
CA ARG A 88 -13.07 9.70 3.06
C ARG A 88 -11.87 10.28 3.83
N LEU A 89 -10.79 10.65 3.15
CA LEU A 89 -9.61 11.23 3.79
C LEU A 89 -9.82 12.71 4.20
N LYS A 90 -10.87 13.37 3.67
CA LYS A 90 -11.33 14.69 4.12
C LYS A 90 -12.19 14.66 5.39
N PHE A 91 -12.80 13.52 5.71
CA PHE A 91 -13.74 13.40 6.83
C PHE A 91 -13.05 12.93 8.13
N PRO A 92 -13.47 13.44 9.31
CA PRO A 92 -12.92 13.04 10.60
C PRO A 92 -12.84 11.52 10.81
N PRO A 93 -11.77 11.00 11.45
CA PRO A 93 -10.71 11.75 12.15
C PRO A 93 -9.54 12.17 11.26
N HIS A 94 -9.65 12.03 9.93
CA HIS A 94 -8.68 12.57 8.99
C HIS A 94 -9.01 14.04 8.68
N HIS A 95 -7.99 14.82 8.32
CA HIS A 95 -8.10 16.26 8.07
C HIS A 95 -7.60 16.65 6.66
N ASN A 96 -7.86 15.81 5.66
CA ASN A 96 -7.40 16.01 4.29
C ASN A 96 -5.87 16.10 4.12
N SER A 97 -5.12 15.26 4.84
CA SER A 97 -3.68 15.16 4.59
C SER A 97 -3.42 14.63 3.18
N ASP A 98 -2.73 15.38 2.33
CA ASP A 98 -2.38 14.98 0.95
C ASP A 98 -1.40 13.80 0.88
N LYS A 99 -0.77 13.44 2.01
CA LYS A 99 0.18 12.32 2.11
C LYS A 99 -0.50 10.95 2.15
N LEU A 100 -1.74 10.89 2.63
CA LEU A 100 -2.39 9.60 2.92
C LEU A 100 -3.02 8.96 1.69
N ARG A 101 -2.94 7.64 1.59
CA ARG A 101 -3.69 6.80 0.66
C ARG A 101 -4.40 5.72 1.44
N LEU A 102 -5.52 5.23 0.94
CA LEU A 102 -6.17 4.05 1.50
C LEU A 102 -5.57 2.81 0.85
N CYS A 103 -4.92 1.93 1.62
CA CYS A 103 -4.34 0.68 1.09
C CYS A 103 -5.35 -0.16 0.29
N CYS A 104 -6.65 -0.08 0.59
CA CYS A 104 -7.65 -0.85 -0.16
C CYS A 104 -8.03 -0.24 -1.51
N GLN A 105 -7.57 0.96 -1.85
CA GLN A 105 -7.90 1.69 -3.07
C GLN A 105 -6.70 1.86 -4.01
N MET A 106 -5.57 1.22 -3.69
CA MET A 106 -4.35 1.26 -4.50
C MET A 106 -3.73 -0.13 -4.65
N THR A 107 -2.95 -0.31 -5.70
CA THR A 107 -2.11 -1.49 -5.99
C THR A 107 -0.68 -1.02 -6.33
N PRO A 108 0.36 -1.83 -6.07
CA PRO A 108 1.69 -1.57 -6.61
C PRO A 108 1.70 -1.43 -8.14
N VAL A 109 2.58 -0.59 -8.68
CA VAL A 109 3.02 -0.71 -10.07
C VAL A 109 3.90 -1.97 -10.22
N ASP A 110 3.85 -2.61 -11.37
CA ASP A 110 4.69 -3.78 -11.65
C ASP A 110 6.18 -3.41 -11.60
N CYS A 111 6.99 -4.33 -11.08
CA CYS A 111 8.45 -4.18 -10.98
C CYS A 111 8.88 -2.95 -10.15
N SER A 112 8.13 -2.62 -9.09
CA SER A 112 8.40 -1.45 -8.23
C SER A 112 8.70 -1.83 -6.78
N ASP A 113 9.60 -1.08 -6.15
CA ASP A 113 9.87 -1.13 -4.71
C ASP A 113 9.13 0.02 -4.02
N ILE A 114 8.16 -0.34 -3.18
CA ILE A 114 7.27 0.62 -2.50
C ILE A 114 7.57 0.61 -1.00
N VAL A 115 7.68 1.80 -0.42
CA VAL A 115 7.81 1.96 1.03
C VAL A 115 6.55 2.62 1.57
N LEU A 116 5.92 1.98 2.56
CA LEU A 116 4.70 2.47 3.19
C LEU A 116 4.96 2.83 4.67
N LYS A 117 4.39 3.95 5.11
CA LYS A 117 4.34 4.33 6.53
C LYS A 117 2.92 4.30 7.06
N LYS A 118 2.71 3.60 8.18
CA LYS A 118 1.46 3.68 8.94
C LYS A 118 1.72 4.54 10.18
N TYR A 119 1.06 5.69 10.22
CA TYR A 119 1.05 6.58 11.38
C TYR A 119 0.27 5.98 12.56
N SER A 120 0.50 6.53 13.74
CA SER A 120 -0.20 6.24 14.98
C SER A 120 -1.65 6.76 15.01
N GLY A 121 -2.37 6.42 16.07
CA GLY A 121 -3.82 6.62 16.19
C GLY A 121 -4.62 5.50 15.51
N MET A 122 -5.88 5.32 15.92
CA MET A 122 -6.70 4.20 15.44
C MET A 122 -6.91 4.21 13.91
N TRP A 123 -6.92 5.39 13.27
CA TRP A 123 -7.03 5.54 11.82
C TRP A 123 -5.69 5.73 11.13
N GLY A 124 -4.59 5.91 11.85
CA GLY A 124 -3.33 6.40 11.28
C GLY A 124 -3.40 7.88 10.92
N GLN A 125 -4.08 8.67 11.74
CA GLN A 125 -4.40 10.07 11.47
C GLN A 125 -3.40 11.07 12.09
N ASN A 126 -2.53 10.62 13.00
CA ASN A 126 -1.58 11.46 13.72
C ASN A 126 -0.34 11.75 12.84
N VAL A 127 -0.56 12.34 11.67
CA VAL A 127 0.49 12.59 10.67
C VAL A 127 1.46 13.68 11.12
N GLU A 128 0.94 14.74 11.75
CA GLU A 128 1.72 15.93 12.13
C GLU A 128 2.57 15.69 13.39
N GLU A 129 2.09 14.90 14.34
CA GLU A 129 2.79 14.56 15.58
C GLU A 129 4.08 13.78 15.35
N GLU A 130 4.17 13.01 14.26
CA GLU A 130 5.34 12.19 13.92
C GLU A 130 6.28 12.84 12.88
N ILE A 131 6.08 14.13 12.56
CA ILE A 131 6.97 14.92 11.70
C ILE A 131 7.86 15.85 12.56
N SER A 132 7.46 16.12 13.79
CA SER A 132 8.19 16.98 14.73
C SER A 132 9.37 16.30 15.45
N ASP A 133 9.62 15.02 15.15
CA ASP A 133 10.75 14.23 15.64
C ASP A 133 11.76 13.97 14.50
#